data_AF-A0A956HW54-F1
#
_entry.id   AF-A0A956HW54-F1
#
_cell.length_a   1.000
_cell.length_b   1.000
_cell.length_c   1.000
_cell.angle_alpha   90.00
_cell.angle_beta   90.00
_cell.angle_gamma   90.00
#
_symmetry.space_group_name_H-M   'P 1'
#
loop_
_entity.id
_entity.type
_entity.pdbx_description
1 polymer ?
#
loop_
_entity_poly.entity_id
_entity_poly.type
_entity_poly.pdbx_seq_one_letter_code
_entity_poly.pdbx_strand_id
1 'polypeptide(L)'
;MKNEDQPIESSAEAETDRLVRDASWALENGLPARDLVPMLNKLMQRAEPGSLPWRFACQELAEQLVEADPWRAALIVRRLLADGESDRAWAVLGLCLALLGHARSSLSAYRRALALAPHCAEYAHNVGHLLDAGLNRPKDALRYLNQAHRSLPSDVEIAASLAHALVRLGREAEARALLAPRLSVPEVEELLARWT
;
A
#
# COMPACT_ATOMS: atom_id res chain seq x y z
N MET A 1 -22.92 -18.14 45.80
CA MET A 1 -23.19 -17.06 44.83
C MET A 1 -21.85 -16.56 44.35
N LYS A 2 -21.54 -16.78 43.07
CA LYS A 2 -20.37 -16.19 42.41
C LYS A 2 -20.67 -14.70 42.23
N ASN A 3 -19.96 -13.83 42.94
CA ASN A 3 -19.82 -12.44 42.50
C ASN A 3 -18.60 -12.43 41.59
N GLU A 4 -18.87 -12.43 40.29
CA GLU A 4 -17.86 -12.17 39.28
C GLU A 4 -17.54 -10.67 39.36
N ASP A 5 -16.35 -10.35 39.86
CA ASP A 5 -15.73 -9.04 39.74
C ASP A 5 -15.54 -8.75 38.24
N GLN A 6 -16.54 -8.12 37.61
CA GLN A 6 -16.30 -7.47 36.32
C GLN A 6 -15.41 -6.25 36.58
N PRO A 7 -14.29 -6.08 35.84
CA PRO A 7 -13.48 -4.88 35.97
C PRO A 7 -14.32 -3.67 35.56
N ILE A 8 -14.33 -2.62 36.39
CA ILE A 8 -14.90 -1.33 36.02
C ILE A 8 -13.98 -0.75 34.95
N GLU A 9 -14.36 -0.84 33.67
CA GLU A 9 -13.66 -0.16 32.57
C GLU A 9 -13.48 1.33 32.91
N SER A 10 -12.26 1.84 32.72
CA SER A 10 -12.00 3.24 32.95
C SER A 10 -12.77 4.11 31.94
N SER A 11 -13.18 5.31 32.33
CA SER A 11 -13.89 6.24 31.43
C SER A 11 -13.13 6.54 30.12
N ALA A 12 -11.81 6.38 30.11
CA ALA A 12 -10.96 6.58 28.94
C ALA A 12 -10.98 5.38 27.97
N GLU A 13 -11.03 4.16 28.49
CA GLU A 13 -11.20 2.93 27.70
C GLU A 13 -12.57 2.93 27.02
N ALA A 14 -13.64 3.23 27.76
CA ALA A 14 -14.99 3.33 27.21
C ALA A 14 -15.12 4.39 26.10
N GLU A 15 -14.41 5.53 26.20
CA GLU A 15 -14.34 6.53 25.14
C GLU A 15 -13.61 5.99 23.91
N THR A 16 -12.47 5.32 24.10
CA THR A 16 -11.64 4.77 23.03
C THR A 16 -12.40 3.69 22.24
N ASP A 17 -13.10 2.79 22.93
CA ASP A 17 -13.90 1.74 22.29
C ASP A 17 -15.07 2.30 21.49
N ARG A 18 -15.69 3.38 21.96
CA ARG A 18 -16.70 4.09 21.18
C ARG A 18 -16.08 4.69 19.91
N LEU A 19 -14.92 5.34 20.02
CA LEU A 19 -14.23 5.93 18.86
C LEU A 19 -13.81 4.86 17.84
N VAL A 20 -13.38 3.69 18.29
CA VAL A 20 -13.10 2.54 17.41
C VAL A 20 -14.38 2.13 16.67
N ARG A 21 -15.48 1.89 17.38
CA ARG A 21 -16.76 1.50 16.75
C ARG A 21 -17.24 2.53 15.73
N ASP A 22 -17.19 3.81 16.06
CA ASP A 22 -17.63 4.88 15.18
C ASP A 22 -16.75 4.94 13.92
N ALA A 23 -15.42 4.82 14.07
CA ALA A 23 -14.48 4.82 12.95
C ALA A 23 -14.61 3.57 12.07
N SER A 24 -14.77 2.39 12.66
CA SER A 24 -15.02 1.13 11.93
C SER A 24 -16.31 1.22 11.12
N TRP A 25 -17.40 1.69 11.73
CA TRP A 25 -18.65 1.90 11.02
C TRP A 25 -18.48 2.87 9.84
N ALA A 26 -17.74 3.96 10.03
CA ALA A 26 -17.52 4.94 8.99
C ALA A 26 -16.71 4.36 7.80
N LEU A 27 -15.70 3.52 8.08
CA LEU A 27 -14.93 2.81 7.06
C LEU A 27 -15.80 1.80 6.29
N GLU A 28 -16.59 1.01 7.00
CA GLU A 28 -17.50 0.02 6.42
C GLU A 28 -18.56 0.65 5.51
N ASN A 29 -18.98 1.88 5.82
CA ASN A 29 -19.96 2.63 5.04
C ASN A 29 -19.31 3.55 3.99
N GLY A 30 -17.98 3.47 3.81
CA GLY A 30 -17.27 4.20 2.77
C GLY A 30 -17.38 5.72 2.90
N LEU A 31 -17.40 6.24 4.13
CA LEU A 31 -17.42 7.69 4.33
C LEU A 31 -16.17 8.34 3.69
N PRO A 32 -16.29 9.56 3.16
CA PRO A 32 -15.16 10.20 2.50
C PRO A 32 -14.08 10.60 3.52
N ALA A 33 -12.83 10.71 3.04
CA ALA A 33 -11.68 11.04 3.88
C ALA A 33 -11.86 12.30 4.74
N ARG A 34 -12.60 13.31 4.25
CA ARG A 34 -12.90 14.55 5.01
C ARG A 34 -13.64 14.29 6.34
N ASP A 35 -14.42 13.21 6.40
CA ASP A 35 -15.21 12.82 7.57
C ASP A 35 -14.46 11.76 8.42
N LEU A 36 -13.75 10.83 7.75
CA LEU A 36 -12.95 9.79 8.42
C LEU A 36 -11.70 10.33 9.14
N VAL A 37 -10.94 11.22 8.49
CA VAL A 37 -9.65 11.70 9.00
C VAL A 37 -9.76 12.37 10.37
N PRO A 38 -10.76 13.24 10.65
CA PRO A 38 -10.96 13.79 12.00
C PRO A 38 -11.24 12.71 13.06
N MET A 39 -12.04 11.68 12.73
CA MET A 39 -12.40 10.59 13.65
C MET A 39 -11.15 9.77 14.01
N LEU A 40 -10.39 9.35 13.01
CA LEU A 40 -9.17 8.57 13.19
C LEU A 40 -8.08 9.37 13.91
N ASN A 41 -7.94 10.67 13.64
CA ASN A 41 -7.04 11.53 14.40
C ASN A 41 -7.43 11.61 15.88
N LYS A 42 -8.73 11.78 16.18
CA LYS A 42 -9.21 11.82 17.55
C LYS A 42 -8.92 10.49 18.26
N LEU A 43 -9.19 9.37 17.60
CA LEU A 43 -8.88 8.04 18.15
C LEU A 43 -7.38 7.87 18.43
N MET A 44 -6.52 8.21 17.46
CA MET A 44 -5.06 8.13 17.62
C MET A 44 -4.53 8.99 18.79
N GLN A 45 -5.16 10.14 19.06
CA GLN A 45 -4.76 11.03 20.16
C GLN A 45 -5.22 10.54 21.54
N ARG A 46 -6.33 9.81 21.60
CA ARG A 46 -6.93 9.32 22.85
C ARG A 46 -6.44 7.94 23.26
N ALA A 47 -6.18 7.09 22.28
CA ALA A 47 -5.68 5.74 22.52
C ALA A 47 -4.22 5.77 23.03
N GLU A 48 -3.91 4.86 23.95
CA GLU A 48 -2.55 4.66 24.44
C GLU A 48 -1.62 4.25 23.28
N PRO A 49 -0.46 4.90 23.08
CA PRO A 49 0.50 4.51 22.04
C PRO A 49 0.86 3.03 22.11
N GLY A 50 0.83 2.34 20.97
CA GLY A 50 1.10 0.91 20.88
C GLY A 50 -0.09 -0.01 21.19
N SER A 51 -1.20 0.51 21.73
CA SER A 51 -2.45 -0.25 21.94
C SER A 51 -3.12 -0.64 20.62
N LEU A 52 -4.01 -1.63 20.63
CA LEU A 52 -4.76 -2.05 19.43
C LEU A 52 -5.57 -0.90 18.81
N PRO A 53 -6.34 -0.09 19.57
CA PRO A 53 -7.03 1.08 19.01
C PRO A 53 -6.09 2.11 18.39
N TRP A 54 -4.92 2.33 19.01
CA TRP A 54 -3.92 3.25 18.47
C TRP A 54 -3.32 2.74 17.16
N ARG A 55 -2.97 1.45 17.09
CA ARG A 55 -2.43 0.82 15.86
C ARG A 55 -3.45 0.87 14.73
N PHE A 56 -4.71 0.53 15.02
CA PHE A 56 -5.82 0.65 14.08
C PHE A 56 -5.94 2.08 13.56
N ALA A 57 -6.00 3.07 14.45
CA ALA A 57 -6.10 4.47 14.06
C ALA A 57 -4.92 4.92 13.20
N CYS A 58 -3.68 4.57 13.57
CA CYS A 58 -2.50 4.94 12.80
C CYS A 58 -2.50 4.33 11.40
N GLN A 59 -2.87 3.05 11.27
CA GLN A 59 -2.90 2.37 9.97
C GLN A 59 -3.94 3.02 9.06
N GLU A 60 -5.19 3.09 9.51
CA GLU A 60 -6.28 3.60 8.70
C GLU A 60 -6.09 5.09 8.39
N LEU A 61 -5.63 5.89 9.36
CA LEU A 61 -5.36 7.31 9.13
C LEU A 61 -4.26 7.52 8.09
N ALA A 62 -3.19 6.74 8.16
CA ALA A 62 -2.11 6.88 7.21
C ALA A 62 -2.55 6.53 5.79
N GLU A 63 -3.33 5.47 5.61
CA GLU A 63 -3.91 5.08 4.31
C GLU A 63 -4.76 6.21 3.71
N GLN A 64 -5.61 6.85 4.52
CA GLN A 64 -6.44 7.99 4.07
C GLN A 64 -5.63 9.25 3.73
N LEU A 65 -4.43 9.40 4.28
CA LEU A 65 -3.60 10.58 4.10
C LEU A 65 -2.57 10.45 2.98
N VAL A 66 -2.36 9.25 2.41
CA VAL A 66 -1.26 9.00 1.47
C VAL A 66 -1.23 10.00 0.32
N GLU A 67 -2.37 10.26 -0.32
CA GLU A 67 -2.45 11.15 -1.49
C GLU A 67 -2.42 12.62 -1.09
N ALA A 68 -3.12 12.99 -0.01
CA ALA A 68 -3.29 14.39 0.39
C ALA A 68 -2.09 14.94 1.17
N ASP A 69 -1.44 14.12 1.99
CA ASP A 69 -0.30 14.48 2.85
C ASP A 69 0.62 13.27 3.07
N PRO A 70 1.38 12.85 2.02
CA PRO A 70 2.26 11.69 2.10
C PRO A 70 3.36 11.83 3.16
N TRP A 71 3.75 13.06 3.50
CA TRP A 71 4.74 13.31 4.54
C TRP A 71 4.18 12.95 5.93
N ARG A 72 2.99 13.43 6.27
CA ARG A 72 2.33 13.09 7.54
C ARG A 72 1.99 11.61 7.63
N ALA A 73 1.50 11.01 6.54
CA ALA A 73 1.25 9.57 6.48
C ALA A 73 2.53 8.77 6.77
N ALA A 74 3.66 9.13 6.14
CA ALA A 74 4.96 8.47 6.37
C ALA A 74 5.43 8.60 7.84
N LEU A 75 5.20 9.74 8.50
CA LEU A 75 5.53 9.91 9.91
C LEU A 75 4.70 9.02 10.83
N ILE A 76 3.39 8.95 10.61
CA ILE A 76 2.47 8.12 11.39
C ILE A 76 2.90 6.65 11.27
N VAL A 77 3.11 6.18 10.04
CA VAL A 77 3.47 4.78 9.77
C VAL A 77 4.85 4.42 10.33
N ARG A 78 5.82 5.34 10.27
CA ARG A 78 7.13 5.11 10.91
C ARG A 78 7.01 4.90 12.41
N ARG A 79 6.11 5.64 13.08
CA ARG A 79 5.84 5.44 14.50
C ARG A 79 5.16 4.09 14.74
N LEU A 80 4.17 3.73 13.92
CA LEU A 80 3.52 2.42 13.99
C LEU A 80 4.52 1.26 13.84
N LEU A 81 5.44 1.38 12.88
CA LEU A 81 6.46 0.36 12.61
C LEU A 81 7.51 0.21 13.72
N ALA A 82 7.64 1.20 14.62
CA ALA A 82 8.51 1.08 15.79
C ALA A 82 7.91 0.12 16.85
N ASP A 83 6.59 -0.03 16.87
CA ASP A 83 5.85 -0.85 17.85
C ASP A 83 5.52 -2.26 17.32
N GLY A 84 5.71 -2.52 16.02
CA GLY A 84 5.49 -3.82 15.40
C GLY A 84 5.54 -3.77 13.88
N GLU A 85 5.90 -4.90 13.27
CA GLU A 85 5.91 -5.01 11.80
C GLU A 85 4.53 -5.37 11.26
N SER A 86 4.14 -4.67 10.19
CA SER A 86 2.95 -4.96 9.39
C SER A 86 3.33 -4.76 7.93
N ASP A 87 2.97 -5.72 7.08
CA ASP A 87 3.18 -5.64 5.65
C ASP A 87 2.44 -4.45 5.03
N ARG A 88 1.17 -4.22 5.43
CA ARG A 88 0.39 -3.05 5.06
C ARG A 88 1.08 -1.75 5.45
N ALA A 89 1.55 -1.64 6.69
CA ALA A 89 2.27 -0.45 7.16
C ALA A 89 3.55 -0.21 6.32
N TRP A 90 4.35 -1.24 6.05
CA TRP A 90 5.50 -1.10 5.17
C TRP A 90 5.13 -0.69 3.74
N ALA A 91 4.00 -1.19 3.20
CA ALA A 91 3.51 -0.83 1.88
C ALA A 91 3.07 0.65 1.82
N VAL A 92 2.32 1.13 2.83
CA VAL A 92 1.94 2.55 2.94
C VAL A 92 3.18 3.44 3.01
N LEU A 93 4.18 3.08 3.83
CA LEU A 93 5.45 3.81 3.87
C LEU A 93 6.14 3.82 2.50
N GLY A 94 6.13 2.68 1.80
CA GLY A 94 6.63 2.56 0.43
C GLY A 94 5.94 3.52 -0.53
N LEU A 95 4.61 3.59 -0.50
CA LEU A 95 3.82 4.47 -1.34
C LEU A 95 4.09 5.95 -1.03
N CYS A 96 4.07 6.34 0.24
CA CYS A 96 4.40 7.71 0.65
C CYS A 96 5.79 8.12 0.16
N LEU A 97 6.80 7.25 0.32
CA LEU A 97 8.16 7.52 -0.13
C LEU A 97 8.26 7.61 -1.66
N ALA A 98 7.46 6.87 -2.42
CA ALA A 98 7.39 6.99 -3.87
C ALA A 98 6.82 8.35 -4.29
N LEU A 99 5.70 8.77 -3.69
CA LEU A 99 5.05 10.06 -3.93
C LEU A 99 5.97 11.25 -3.56
N LEU A 100 6.81 11.08 -2.53
CA LEU A 100 7.82 12.06 -2.13
C LEU A 100 9.11 12.02 -2.99
N GLY A 101 9.17 11.17 -4.01
CA GLY A 101 10.33 11.07 -4.92
C GLY A 101 11.53 10.30 -4.34
N HIS A 102 11.37 9.60 -3.22
CA HIS A 102 12.41 8.82 -2.56
C HIS A 102 12.43 7.36 -3.01
N ALA A 103 12.65 7.12 -4.31
CA ALA A 103 12.53 5.80 -4.94
C ALA A 103 13.34 4.68 -4.26
N ARG A 104 14.57 4.95 -3.80
CA ARG A 104 15.41 3.94 -3.10
C ARG A 104 14.81 3.53 -1.76
N SER A 105 14.35 4.50 -0.98
CA SER A 105 13.72 4.25 0.32
C SER A 105 12.37 3.55 0.15
N SER A 106 11.60 3.96 -0.86
CA SER A 106 10.35 3.31 -1.26
C SER A 106 10.57 1.83 -1.61
N LEU A 107 11.58 1.53 -2.44
CA LEU A 107 11.94 0.15 -2.78
C LEU A 107 12.27 -0.67 -1.53
N SER A 108 13.00 -0.09 -0.56
CA SER A 108 13.32 -0.79 0.69
C SER A 108 12.08 -1.12 1.50
N ALA A 109 11.13 -0.18 1.59
CA ALA A 109 9.88 -0.37 2.33
C ALA A 109 9.00 -1.44 1.67
N TYR A 110 8.78 -1.36 0.35
CA TYR A 110 8.01 -2.38 -0.38
C TYR A 110 8.66 -3.76 -0.36
N ARG A 111 9.99 -3.86 -0.35
CA ARG A 111 10.68 -5.15 -0.16
C ARG A 111 10.41 -5.73 1.23
N ARG A 112 10.30 -4.90 2.26
CA ARG A 112 9.95 -5.36 3.60
C ARG A 112 8.50 -5.83 3.66
N ALA A 113 7.57 -5.09 3.03
CA ALA A 113 6.18 -5.52 2.86
C ALA A 113 6.09 -6.88 2.15
N LEU A 114 6.78 -7.03 1.01
CA LEU A 114 6.81 -8.29 0.26
C LEU A 114 7.49 -9.43 1.04
N ALA A 115 8.47 -9.15 1.89
CA ALA A 115 9.09 -10.18 2.72
C ALA A 115 8.12 -10.72 3.79
N LEU A 116 7.22 -9.87 4.30
CA LEU A 116 6.18 -10.24 5.26
C LEU A 116 4.98 -10.92 4.57
N ALA A 117 4.66 -10.51 3.35
CA ALA A 117 3.61 -11.11 2.52
C ALA A 117 4.15 -11.53 1.13
N PRO A 118 4.86 -12.67 1.02
CA PRO A 118 5.56 -13.08 -0.21
C PRO A 118 4.69 -13.33 -1.44
N HIS A 119 3.38 -13.52 -1.23
CA HIS A 119 2.42 -13.81 -2.29
C HIS A 119 1.57 -12.60 -2.69
N CYS A 120 1.81 -11.42 -2.08
CA CYS A 120 1.11 -10.20 -2.46
C CYS A 120 1.58 -9.71 -3.83
N ALA A 121 0.69 -9.80 -4.82
CA ALA A 121 0.96 -9.41 -6.20
C ALA A 121 1.25 -7.91 -6.33
N GLU A 122 0.50 -7.08 -5.61
CA GLU A 122 0.65 -5.61 -5.60
C GLU A 122 2.02 -5.19 -5.06
N TYR A 123 2.53 -5.85 -4.01
CA TYR A 123 3.85 -5.53 -3.47
C TYR A 123 4.96 -5.93 -4.45
N ALA A 124 4.82 -7.10 -5.10
CA ALA A 124 5.76 -7.51 -6.15
C ALA A 124 5.71 -6.55 -7.35
N HIS A 125 4.51 -6.12 -7.78
CA HIS A 125 4.32 -5.15 -8.85
C HIS A 125 4.99 -3.81 -8.52
N ASN A 126 4.74 -3.25 -7.33
CA ASN A 126 5.36 -2.00 -6.88
C ASN A 126 6.89 -2.08 -6.79
N VAL A 127 7.46 -3.18 -6.28
CA VAL A 127 8.92 -3.41 -6.30
C VAL A 127 9.45 -3.43 -7.73
N GLY A 128 8.76 -4.13 -8.63
CA GLY A 128 9.10 -4.20 -10.05
C GLY A 128 9.06 -2.84 -10.72
N HIS A 129 7.98 -2.10 -10.56
CA HIS A 129 7.78 -0.76 -11.12
C HIS A 129 8.85 0.23 -10.63
N LEU A 130 9.16 0.23 -9.32
CA LEU A 130 10.21 1.09 -8.76
C LEU A 130 11.60 0.73 -9.28
N LEU A 131 11.91 -0.57 -9.47
CA LEU A 131 13.17 -0.99 -10.07
C LEU A 131 13.27 -0.52 -11.52
N ASP A 132 12.21 -0.68 -12.28
CA ASP A 132 12.14 -0.33 -13.69
C ASP A 132 12.19 1.20 -13.89
N ALA A 133 11.08 1.88 -13.60
CA ALA A 133 10.89 3.30 -13.87
C ALA A 133 11.62 4.19 -12.86
N GLY A 134 11.58 3.86 -11.57
CA GLY A 134 12.12 4.71 -10.51
C GLY A 134 13.66 4.66 -10.36
N LEU A 135 14.27 3.52 -10.70
CA LEU A 135 15.70 3.27 -10.45
C LEU A 135 16.49 2.84 -11.69
N ASN A 136 15.87 2.83 -12.88
CA ASN A 136 16.53 2.53 -14.14
C ASN A 136 17.16 1.12 -14.19
N ARG A 137 16.50 0.12 -13.59
CA ARG A 137 16.96 -1.28 -13.50
C ARG A 137 15.92 -2.26 -14.07
N PRO A 138 15.56 -2.16 -15.36
CA PRO A 138 14.51 -2.97 -15.99
C PRO A 138 14.79 -4.49 -15.88
N LYS A 139 16.06 -4.91 -15.98
CA LYS A 139 16.44 -6.32 -15.84
C LYS A 139 16.08 -6.90 -14.47
N ASP A 140 16.29 -6.12 -13.40
CA ASP A 140 15.99 -6.57 -12.03
C ASP A 140 14.48 -6.51 -11.73
N ALA A 141 13.75 -5.65 -12.43
CA ALA A 141 12.30 -5.53 -12.32
C ALA A 141 11.58 -6.79 -12.82
N LEU A 142 12.09 -7.40 -13.90
CA LEU A 142 11.45 -8.56 -14.55
C LEU A 142 11.09 -9.68 -13.57
N ARG A 143 11.93 -10.00 -12.58
CA ARG A 143 11.61 -11.10 -11.64
C ARG A 143 10.34 -10.81 -10.82
N TYR A 144 10.16 -9.57 -10.40
CA TYR A 144 9.05 -9.15 -9.55
C TYR A 144 7.79 -8.89 -10.37
N LEU A 145 7.94 -8.28 -11.55
CA LEU A 145 6.83 -8.08 -12.48
C LEU A 145 6.29 -9.42 -13.00
N ASN A 146 7.15 -10.40 -13.29
CA ASN A 146 6.71 -11.76 -13.62
C ASN A 146 6.02 -12.44 -12.44
N GLN A 147 6.52 -12.26 -11.21
CA GLN A 147 5.86 -12.79 -10.02
C GLN A 147 4.45 -12.22 -9.87
N ALA A 148 4.31 -10.89 -9.94
CA ALA A 148 3.01 -10.21 -9.87
C ALA A 148 2.06 -10.69 -10.98
N HIS A 149 2.56 -10.79 -12.22
CA HIS A 149 1.78 -11.22 -13.36
C HIS A 149 1.31 -12.69 -13.25
N ARG A 150 2.12 -13.58 -12.66
CA ARG A 150 1.69 -14.96 -12.41
C ARG A 150 0.55 -15.04 -11.39
N SER A 151 0.57 -14.17 -10.38
CA SER A 151 -0.49 -14.11 -9.37
C SER A 151 -1.77 -13.48 -9.92
N LEU A 152 -1.65 -12.44 -10.74
CA LEU A 152 -2.77 -11.72 -11.36
C LEU A 152 -2.59 -11.62 -12.88
N PRO A 153 -2.83 -12.72 -13.62
CA PRO A 153 -2.55 -12.77 -15.06
C PRO A 153 -3.47 -11.88 -15.89
N SER A 154 -4.68 -11.60 -15.44
CA SER A 154 -5.63 -10.74 -16.16
C SER A 154 -5.44 -9.25 -15.89
N ASP A 155 -4.56 -8.87 -14.95
CA ASP A 155 -4.36 -7.48 -14.57
C ASP A 155 -3.59 -6.71 -15.66
N VAL A 156 -4.23 -5.66 -16.18
CA VAL A 156 -3.72 -4.86 -17.30
C VAL A 156 -2.56 -3.98 -16.86
N GLU A 157 -2.59 -3.42 -15.64
CA GLU A 157 -1.56 -2.51 -15.14
C GLU A 157 -0.24 -3.26 -14.87
N ILE A 158 -0.35 -4.45 -14.28
CA ILE A 158 0.79 -5.36 -14.08
C ILE A 158 1.37 -5.80 -15.42
N ALA A 159 0.50 -6.17 -16.38
CA ALA A 159 0.95 -6.54 -17.73
C ALA A 159 1.64 -5.37 -18.45
N ALA A 160 1.10 -4.15 -18.34
CA ALA A 160 1.70 -2.94 -18.91
C ALA A 160 3.07 -2.63 -18.28
N SER A 161 3.20 -2.78 -16.97
CA SER A 161 4.49 -2.58 -16.28
C SER A 161 5.54 -3.61 -16.71
N LEU A 162 5.15 -4.88 -16.85
CA LEU A 162 6.03 -5.93 -17.37
C LEU A 162 6.40 -5.69 -18.84
N ALA A 163 5.44 -5.30 -19.67
CA ALA A 163 5.66 -4.95 -21.08
C ALA A 163 6.62 -3.76 -21.23
N HIS A 164 6.46 -2.71 -20.42
CA HIS A 164 7.37 -1.57 -20.38
C HIS A 164 8.82 -2.01 -20.07
N ALA A 165 9.01 -2.81 -19.02
CA ALA A 165 10.33 -3.34 -18.69
C ALA A 165 10.92 -4.22 -19.81
N LEU A 166 10.08 -4.97 -20.55
CA LEU A 166 10.51 -5.77 -21.71
C LEU A 166 10.95 -4.88 -22.89
N VAL A 167 10.19 -3.83 -23.23
CA VAL A 167 10.54 -2.88 -24.30
C VAL A 167 11.88 -2.22 -24.01
N ARG A 168 12.11 -1.79 -22.77
CA ARG A 168 13.39 -1.19 -22.34
C ARG A 168 14.58 -2.12 -22.42
N LEU A 169 14.34 -3.42 -22.56
CA LEU A 169 15.35 -4.46 -22.77
C LEU A 169 15.42 -4.93 -24.23
N GLY A 170 14.74 -4.24 -25.15
CA GLY A 170 14.69 -4.59 -26.58
C GLY A 170 13.79 -5.79 -26.90
N ARG A 171 12.92 -6.20 -25.97
CA ARG A 171 12.04 -7.38 -26.10
C ARG A 171 10.61 -6.97 -26.47
N GLU A 172 10.47 -6.09 -27.45
CA GLU A 172 9.19 -5.51 -27.87
C GLU A 172 8.18 -6.57 -28.36
N ALA A 173 8.63 -7.59 -29.08
CA ALA A 173 7.76 -8.66 -29.55
C ALA A 173 7.07 -9.41 -28.39
N GLU A 174 7.79 -9.63 -27.29
CA GLU A 174 7.24 -10.25 -26.08
C GLU A 174 6.28 -9.31 -25.34
N ALA A 175 6.61 -8.01 -25.31
CA ALA A 175 5.71 -6.98 -24.77
C ALA A 175 4.38 -6.91 -25.54
N ARG A 176 4.43 -6.93 -26.88
CA ARG A 176 3.22 -6.96 -27.73
C ARG A 176 2.39 -8.21 -27.48
N ALA A 177 3.04 -9.39 -27.45
CA ALA A 177 2.34 -10.66 -27.17
C ALA A 177 1.71 -10.68 -25.77
N LEU A 178 2.34 -10.02 -24.79
CA LEU A 178 1.81 -9.88 -23.45
C LEU A 178 0.58 -8.94 -23.41
N LEU A 179 0.54 -7.87 -24.20
CA LEU A 179 -0.57 -6.91 -24.15
C LEU A 179 -1.75 -7.27 -25.05
N ALA A 180 -1.51 -7.95 -26.18
CA ALA A 180 -2.54 -8.25 -27.19
C ALA A 180 -3.81 -8.96 -26.67
N PRO A 181 -3.76 -9.88 -25.68
CA PRO A 181 -4.97 -10.49 -25.14
C PRO A 181 -5.79 -9.59 -24.22
N ARG A 182 -5.23 -8.43 -23.83
CA ARG A 182 -5.75 -7.56 -22.75
C ARG A 182 -6.22 -6.21 -23.26
N LEU A 183 -5.70 -5.77 -24.39
CA LEU A 183 -5.92 -4.45 -24.99
C LEU A 183 -6.22 -4.59 -26.48
N SER A 184 -6.88 -3.59 -27.05
CA SER A 184 -7.06 -3.49 -28.49
C SER A 184 -5.73 -3.18 -29.20
N VAL A 185 -5.64 -3.53 -30.49
CA VAL A 185 -4.42 -3.27 -31.29
C VAL A 185 -4.01 -1.78 -31.24
N PRO A 186 -4.91 -0.79 -31.40
CA PRO A 186 -4.54 0.61 -31.28
C PRO A 186 -3.93 0.97 -29.92
N GLU A 187 -4.49 0.48 -28.82
CA GLU A 187 -3.98 0.74 -27.45
C GLU A 187 -2.58 0.13 -27.25
N VAL A 188 -2.34 -1.07 -27.78
CA VAL A 188 -1.02 -1.70 -27.72
C VAL A 188 0.02 -0.89 -28.48
N GLU A 189 -0.28 -0.49 -29.73
CA GLU A 189 0.66 0.29 -30.54
C GLU A 189 0.91 1.68 -29.94
N GLU A 190 -0.10 2.31 -29.35
CA GLU A 190 0.07 3.59 -28.64
C GLU A 190 1.02 3.45 -27.43
N LEU A 191 0.83 2.40 -26.62
CA LEU A 191 1.72 2.13 -25.49
C LEU A 191 3.16 1.88 -25.92
N LEU A 192 3.36 1.02 -26.92
CA LEU A 192 4.69 0.69 -27.43
C LEU A 192 5.39 1.92 -28.00
N ALA A 193 4.70 2.73 -28.81
CA ALA A 193 5.23 3.95 -29.39
C ALA A 193 5.66 5.00 -28.34
N ARG A 194 5.01 5.01 -27.16
CA ARG A 194 5.39 5.88 -26.05
C ARG A 194 6.67 5.42 -25.33
N TRP A 195 7.03 4.14 -25.46
CA TRP A 195 8.13 3.51 -24.71
C TRP A 195 9.40 3.29 -25.53
N THR A 196 9.32 3.41 -26.85
CA THR A 196 10.44 3.35 -27.82
C THR A 196 11.01 4.73 -28.12
#